data_AF-A0A3P7L6U9-F1
#
_entry.id   AF-A0A3P7L6U9-F1
#
_cell.length_a   1.000
_cell.length_b   1.000
_cell.length_c   1.000
_cell.angle_alpha   90.00
_cell.angle_beta   90.00
_cell.angle_gamma   90.00
#
_symmetry.space_group_name_H-M   'P 1'
#
loop_
_entity.id
_entity.type
_entity.pdbx_description
1 polymer ?
#
loop_
_entity_poly.entity_id
_entity_poly.type
_entity_poly.pdbx_seq_one_letter_code
_entity_poly.pdbx_strand_id
1 'polypeptide(L)'
;MSNTYLPRHNVAFVKLALQHVFAVVLSADSFKELVKSKSLEDFVTCQKLSYSLPNPTLIIIIFGKQSRNLFDLSISLFDYYRTQLNYVNNAKEFATYLAQISRALAKLEKPSGKQDRLIVDVEKGVKDAAPEELIRDWWNKMLAVIARMHDAHRRAIIAAYPNPIVASKRFAEMGYARAVKELTELRSESGRRLGPVMAHRLFMILTDGVKDAAPEELIRDWWNKMLAVIARMHDAHRRAIIAAYPNPIVASKRFAEMGYARAVKELTELRSESGRRLGPVMAHRLFMILTDVTGREIVA
;
A
#
# COMPACT_ATOMS: atom_id res chain seq x y z
N MET A 1 5.68 -59.33 -21.06
CA MET A 1 5.45 -58.09 -21.84
C MET A 1 3.97 -58.10 -22.18
N SER A 2 3.08 -57.21 -21.72
CA SER A 2 3.25 -55.80 -21.35
C SER A 2 2.18 -55.45 -20.30
N ASN A 3 2.61 -54.81 -19.21
CA ASN A 3 1.76 -54.40 -18.09
C ASN A 3 1.28 -52.96 -18.38
N THR A 4 0.02 -52.80 -18.77
CA THR A 4 -0.58 -51.49 -19.06
C THR A 4 -1.10 -50.90 -17.75
N TYR A 5 -0.28 -50.02 -17.15
CA TYR A 5 -0.68 -49.16 -16.04
C TYR A 5 -1.73 -48.16 -16.51
N LEU A 6 -2.97 -48.32 -16.05
CA LEU A 6 -3.99 -47.28 -16.12
C LEU A 6 -3.66 -46.18 -15.10
N PRO A 7 -3.70 -44.89 -15.47
CA PRO A 7 -3.44 -43.80 -14.56
C PRO A 7 -4.57 -43.68 -13.54
N ARG A 8 -4.22 -43.73 -12.24
CA ARG A 8 -5.13 -43.36 -11.15
C ARG A 8 -5.52 -41.90 -11.33
N HIS A 9 -6.77 -41.66 -11.70
CA HIS A 9 -7.38 -40.33 -11.57
C HIS A 9 -7.38 -39.94 -10.09
N ASN A 10 -6.42 -39.10 -9.70
CA ASN A 10 -6.48 -38.34 -8.46
C ASN A 10 -7.66 -37.38 -8.56
N VAL A 11 -8.85 -37.83 -8.15
CA VAL A 11 -9.96 -36.93 -7.82
C VAL A 11 -9.51 -36.19 -6.58
N ALA A 12 -9.09 -34.93 -6.76
CA ALA A 12 -8.84 -34.03 -5.64
C ALA A 12 -10.14 -33.90 -4.85
N PHE A 13 -10.23 -34.57 -3.71
CA PHE A 13 -11.25 -34.28 -2.71
C PHE A 13 -11.04 -32.83 -2.27
N VAL A 14 -11.90 -31.94 -2.76
CA VAL A 14 -12.01 -30.58 -2.24
C VAL A 14 -12.40 -30.74 -0.77
N LYS A 15 -11.43 -30.56 0.12
CA LYS A 15 -11.67 -30.56 1.57
C LYS A 15 -12.49 -29.31 1.86
N LEU A 16 -13.82 -29.45 1.91
CA LEU A 16 -14.73 -28.38 2.31
C LEU A 16 -14.45 -28.10 3.79
N ALA A 17 -13.73 -27.01 4.06
CA ALA A 17 -13.55 -26.50 5.40
C ALA A 17 -14.70 -25.53 5.71
N LEU A 18 -15.34 -25.68 6.86
CA LEU A 18 -16.29 -24.68 7.35
C LEU A 18 -15.53 -23.38 7.64
N GLN A 19 -16.15 -22.24 7.30
CA GLN A 19 -15.60 -20.92 7.57
C GLN A 19 -16.12 -20.39 8.90
N HIS A 20 -15.30 -19.65 9.66
CA HIS A 20 -15.75 -19.04 10.92
C HIS A 20 -16.80 -17.93 10.74
N VAL A 21 -17.21 -17.62 9.51
CA VAL A 21 -18.24 -16.64 9.19
C VAL A 21 -19.40 -17.35 8.52
N PHE A 22 -20.61 -17.10 9.00
CA PHE A 22 -21.84 -17.61 8.39
C PHE A 22 -22.91 -16.51 8.37
N ALA A 23 -23.85 -16.63 7.44
CA ALA A 23 -24.89 -15.64 7.24
C ALA A 23 -26.29 -16.27 7.35
N VAL A 24 -27.22 -15.53 7.95
CA VAL A 24 -28.63 -15.88 8.03
C VAL A 24 -29.43 -14.74 7.41
N VAL A 25 -30.40 -15.10 6.58
CA VAL A 25 -31.26 -14.14 5.90
C VAL A 25 -32.61 -14.10 6.59
N LEU A 26 -33.08 -12.89 6.93
CA LEU A 26 -34.39 -12.64 7.51
C LEU A 26 -35.18 -11.70 6.61
N SER A 27 -36.50 -11.85 6.57
CA SER A 27 -37.35 -10.80 6.02
C SER A 27 -37.35 -9.59 6.96
N ALA A 28 -37.58 -8.39 6.42
CA ALA A 28 -37.73 -7.20 7.24
C ALA A 28 -38.87 -7.31 8.27
N ASP A 29 -39.92 -8.09 7.98
CA ASP A 29 -41.05 -8.25 8.88
C ASP A 29 -40.73 -9.23 10.01
N SER A 30 -40.11 -10.37 9.72
CA SER A 30 -39.62 -11.30 10.74
C SER A 30 -38.60 -10.62 11.68
N PHE A 31 -37.73 -9.77 11.13
CA PHE A 31 -36.80 -9.01 11.96
C PHE A 31 -37.50 -8.00 12.86
N LYS A 32 -38.51 -7.28 12.35
CA LYS A 32 -39.32 -6.35 13.18
C LYS A 32 -40.02 -7.09 14.31
N GLU A 33 -40.53 -8.29 14.06
CA GLU A 33 -41.15 -9.13 15.08
C GLU A 33 -40.15 -9.50 16.17
N LEU A 34 -38.96 -10.01 15.81
CA LEU A 34 -37.89 -10.34 16.76
C LEU A 34 -37.47 -9.16 17.64
N VAL A 35 -37.39 -7.96 17.07
CA VAL A 35 -37.07 -6.74 17.82
C VAL A 35 -38.23 -6.34 18.74
N LYS A 36 -39.48 -6.42 18.27
CA LYS A 36 -40.67 -6.10 19.07
C LYS A 36 -40.85 -7.08 20.24
N SER A 37 -40.61 -8.37 20.02
CA SER A 37 -40.71 -9.42 21.03
C SER A 37 -39.51 -9.46 21.98
N LYS A 38 -38.48 -8.64 21.76
CA LYS A 38 -37.20 -8.65 22.50
C LYS A 38 -36.48 -10.02 22.47
N SER A 39 -36.72 -10.83 21.45
CA SER A 39 -36.15 -12.18 21.31
C SER A 39 -34.99 -12.26 20.33
N LEU A 40 -34.44 -11.11 19.92
CA LEU A 40 -33.34 -11.05 18.95
C LEU A 40 -32.03 -11.64 19.51
N GLU A 41 -31.76 -11.42 20.79
CA GLU A 41 -30.56 -11.96 21.47
C GLU A 41 -30.61 -13.48 21.58
N ASP A 42 -31.78 -14.02 21.95
CA ASP A 42 -32.03 -15.46 21.98
C ASP A 42 -31.86 -16.07 20.59
N PHE A 43 -32.42 -15.41 19.57
CA PHE A 43 -32.25 -15.83 18.17
C PHE A 43 -30.77 -15.90 17.77
N VAL A 44 -29.98 -14.85 18.06
CA VAL A 44 -28.54 -14.81 17.77
C VAL A 44 -27.80 -15.94 18.48
N THR A 45 -28.12 -16.17 19.76
CA THR A 45 -27.50 -17.20 20.58
C THR A 45 -27.81 -18.59 20.03
N CYS A 46 -29.07 -18.87 19.69
CA CYS A 46 -29.48 -20.13 19.06
C CYS A 46 -28.79 -20.36 17.73
N GLN A 47 -28.70 -19.35 16.86
CA GLN A 47 -28.02 -19.48 15.57
C GLN A 47 -26.53 -19.80 15.76
N LYS A 48 -25.86 -19.14 16.71
CA LYS A 48 -24.45 -19.39 17.00
C LYS A 48 -24.19 -20.76 17.61
N LEU A 49 -25.05 -21.22 18.52
CA LEU A 49 -24.96 -22.56 19.11
C LEU A 49 -25.22 -23.67 18.08
N SER A 50 -26.07 -23.40 17.08
CA SER A 50 -26.34 -24.36 16.00
C SER A 50 -25.16 -24.54 15.02
N TYR A 51 -24.16 -23.64 15.07
CA TYR A 51 -23.04 -23.66 14.15
C TYR A 51 -21.86 -24.48 14.71
N SER A 52 -21.30 -25.37 13.90
CA SER A 52 -20.33 -26.37 14.36
C SER A 52 -18.94 -25.81 14.72
N LEU A 53 -18.65 -24.56 14.38
CA LEU A 53 -17.36 -23.93 14.67
C LEU A 53 -17.43 -23.08 15.94
N PRO A 54 -16.38 -23.08 16.78
CA PRO A 54 -16.32 -22.21 17.94
C PRO A 54 -16.19 -20.74 17.51
N ASN A 55 -16.83 -19.86 18.29
CA ASN A 55 -16.81 -18.40 18.13
C ASN A 55 -17.07 -17.90 16.70
N PRO A 56 -18.17 -18.30 16.06
CA PRO A 56 -18.43 -17.88 14.70
C PRO A 56 -18.88 -16.41 14.65
N THR A 57 -18.54 -15.73 13.56
CA THR A 57 -19.09 -14.41 13.23
C THR A 57 -20.39 -14.62 12.46
N LEU A 58 -21.50 -14.18 13.04
CA LEU A 58 -22.81 -14.24 12.41
C LEU A 58 -23.07 -12.94 11.63
N ILE A 59 -23.53 -13.07 10.39
CA ILE A 59 -24.03 -11.95 9.60
C ILE A 59 -25.54 -12.13 9.41
N ILE A 60 -26.34 -11.23 9.98
CA ILE A 60 -27.78 -11.18 9.75
C ILE A 60 -28.04 -10.25 8.57
N ILE A 61 -28.58 -10.80 7.49
CA ILE A 61 -28.96 -10.06 6.28
C ILE A 61 -30.46 -9.88 6.31
N ILE A 62 -30.92 -8.64 6.37
CA ILE A 62 -32.34 -8.30 6.45
C ILE A 62 -32.80 -7.85 5.07
N PHE A 63 -33.64 -8.67 4.46
CA PHE A 63 -34.19 -8.44 3.13
C PHE A 63 -35.51 -7.67 3.22
N GLY A 64 -35.51 -6.44 2.71
CA GLY A 64 -36.68 -5.56 2.65
C GLY A 64 -36.33 -4.11 2.98
N LYS A 65 -37.34 -3.25 2.93
CA LYS A 65 -37.16 -1.81 3.17
C LYS A 65 -36.76 -1.56 4.63
N GLN A 66 -35.67 -0.82 4.82
CA GLN A 66 -35.27 -0.33 6.13
C GLN A 66 -36.35 0.60 6.69
N SER A 67 -36.88 0.28 7.88
CA SER A 67 -37.93 1.08 8.52
C SER A 67 -37.42 1.92 9.70
N ARG A 68 -36.20 1.68 10.21
CA ARG A 68 -35.64 2.36 11.38
C ARG A 68 -34.11 2.47 11.30
N ASN A 69 -33.56 3.47 12.00
CA ASN A 69 -32.14 3.54 12.28
C ASN A 69 -31.80 2.45 13.31
N LEU A 70 -30.89 1.53 12.95
CA LEU A 70 -30.52 0.37 13.76
C LEU A 70 -29.07 0.45 14.22
N PHE A 71 -28.48 1.63 14.16
CA PHE A 71 -27.09 1.86 14.49
C PHE A 71 -26.76 1.37 15.90
N ASP A 72 -27.51 1.82 16.91
CA ASP A 72 -27.28 1.41 18.31
C ASP A 72 -27.43 -0.10 18.49
N LEU A 73 -28.47 -0.69 17.91
CA LEU A 73 -28.70 -2.13 17.96
C LEU A 73 -27.58 -2.92 17.27
N SER A 74 -27.07 -2.43 16.14
CA SER A 74 -25.97 -3.06 15.41
C SER A 74 -24.66 -3.03 16.19
N ILE A 75 -24.40 -1.95 16.94
CA ILE A 75 -23.25 -1.84 17.84
C ILE A 75 -23.38 -2.83 18.98
N SER A 76 -24.54 -2.86 19.66
CA SER A 76 -24.77 -3.79 20.76
C SER A 76 -24.60 -5.25 20.32
N LEU A 77 -25.17 -5.65 19.19
CA LEU A 77 -25.03 -7.01 18.65
C LEU A 77 -23.58 -7.34 18.28
N PHE A 78 -22.82 -6.36 17.81
CA PHE A 78 -21.41 -6.53 17.50
C PHE A 78 -20.56 -6.71 18.77
N ASP A 79 -20.78 -5.88 19.78
CA ASP A 79 -19.97 -5.88 21.00
C ASP A 79 -20.21 -7.13 21.84
N TYR A 80 -21.48 -7.49 22.07
CA TYR A 80 -21.84 -8.63 22.93
C TYR A 80 -21.76 -9.97 22.20
N TYR A 81 -22.11 -10.00 20.90
CA TYR A 81 -22.28 -11.26 20.18
C TYR A 81 -21.42 -11.35 18.92
N ARG A 82 -20.55 -10.39 18.59
CA ARG A 82 -19.78 -10.39 17.33
C ARG A 82 -20.67 -10.64 16.10
N THR A 83 -21.87 -10.09 16.13
CA THR A 83 -22.88 -10.27 15.08
C THR A 83 -23.01 -8.98 14.28
N GLN A 84 -22.98 -9.10 12.95
CA GLN A 84 -23.18 -7.99 12.03
C GLN A 84 -24.60 -7.99 11.50
N LEU A 85 -25.15 -6.79 11.29
CA LEU A 85 -26.52 -6.60 10.82
C LEU A 85 -26.50 -5.72 9.58
N ASN A 86 -27.08 -6.20 8.47
CA ASN A 86 -27.05 -5.48 7.19
C ASN A 86 -28.42 -5.55 6.50
N TYR A 87 -28.91 -4.39 6.06
CA TYR A 87 -30.14 -4.31 5.26
C TYR A 87 -29.83 -4.36 3.77
N VAL A 88 -30.69 -5.06 3.03
CA VAL A 88 -30.68 -5.09 1.57
C VAL A 88 -32.10 -4.89 1.07
N ASN A 89 -32.31 -3.91 0.18
CA ASN A 89 -33.66 -3.49 -0.19
C ASN A 89 -34.23 -4.26 -1.38
N ASN A 90 -33.35 -4.86 -2.19
CA ASN A 90 -33.71 -5.54 -3.42
C ASN A 90 -32.76 -6.70 -3.73
N ALA A 91 -33.15 -7.55 -4.68
CA ALA A 91 -32.39 -8.74 -5.07
C ALA A 91 -30.99 -8.40 -5.62
N LYS A 92 -30.83 -7.25 -6.28
CA LYS A 92 -29.55 -6.81 -6.84
C LYS A 92 -28.55 -6.46 -5.73
N GLU A 93 -28.98 -5.71 -4.71
CA GLU A 93 -28.18 -5.41 -3.51
C GLU A 93 -27.83 -6.69 -2.76
N PHE A 94 -28.80 -7.59 -2.57
CA PHE A 94 -28.56 -8.87 -1.93
C PHE A 94 -27.51 -9.72 -2.67
N ALA A 95 -27.64 -9.87 -3.98
CA ALA A 95 -26.67 -10.59 -4.81
C ALA A 95 -25.27 -9.93 -4.78
N THR A 96 -25.22 -8.59 -4.80
CA THR A 96 -23.96 -7.84 -4.70
C THR A 96 -23.30 -8.06 -3.34
N TYR A 97 -24.09 -8.05 -2.28
CA TYR A 97 -23.61 -8.23 -0.91
C TYR A 97 -23.10 -9.66 -0.68
N LEU A 98 -23.84 -10.68 -1.16
CA LEU A 98 -23.36 -12.06 -1.17
C LEU A 98 -22.05 -12.20 -1.94
N ALA A 99 -21.94 -11.60 -3.13
CA ALA A 99 -20.71 -11.63 -3.91
C ALA A 99 -19.54 -10.95 -3.17
N GLN A 100 -19.80 -9.87 -2.44
CA GLN A 100 -18.79 -9.19 -1.61
C GLN A 100 -18.33 -10.09 -0.44
N ILE A 101 -19.26 -10.73 0.27
CA ILE A 101 -18.95 -11.70 1.33
C ILE A 101 -18.12 -12.84 0.76
N SER A 102 -18.57 -13.50 -0.31
CA SER A 102 -17.84 -14.61 -0.93
C SER A 102 -16.44 -14.19 -1.38
N ARG A 103 -16.30 -13.00 -1.96
CA ARG A 103 -15.00 -12.46 -2.40
C ARG A 103 -14.09 -12.12 -1.21
N ALA A 104 -14.65 -11.68 -0.08
CA ALA A 104 -13.91 -11.45 1.16
C ALA A 104 -13.45 -12.76 1.79
N LEU A 105 -14.31 -13.78 1.86
CA LEU A 105 -13.97 -15.12 2.34
C LEU A 105 -12.87 -15.77 1.48
N ALA A 106 -12.99 -15.70 0.16
CA ALA A 106 -11.96 -16.19 -0.76
C ALA A 106 -10.61 -15.43 -0.62
N LYS A 107 -10.61 -14.19 -0.11
CA LYS A 107 -9.38 -13.46 0.21
C LYS A 107 -8.74 -13.94 1.51
N LEU A 108 -9.53 -14.41 2.46
CA LEU A 108 -9.12 -14.96 3.76
C LEU A 108 -8.51 -16.36 3.62
N GLU A 109 -9.06 -17.21 2.75
CA GLU A 109 -8.56 -18.58 2.50
C GLU A 109 -7.19 -18.65 1.81
N LYS A 110 -6.71 -17.53 1.25
CA LYS A 110 -5.36 -17.51 0.70
C LYS A 110 -4.38 -17.68 1.87
N PRO A 111 -3.59 -18.76 1.91
CA PRO A 111 -2.82 -19.15 3.08
C PRO A 111 -2.00 -17.99 3.62
N SER A 112 -1.85 -17.98 4.94
CA SER A 112 -1.07 -17.09 5.80
C SER A 112 0.40 -16.89 5.42
N GLY A 113 0.82 -17.20 4.19
CA GLY A 113 1.98 -16.60 3.53
C GLY A 113 1.79 -15.11 3.19
N LYS A 114 0.69 -14.48 3.64
CA LYS A 114 0.36 -13.06 3.46
C LYS A 114 0.53 -12.20 4.72
N GLN A 115 1.23 -12.64 5.76
CA GLN A 115 1.74 -11.65 6.73
C GLN A 115 2.67 -10.61 6.05
N ASP A 116 3.12 -10.89 4.83
CA ASP A 116 3.88 -9.99 3.95
C ASP A 116 3.10 -9.38 2.77
N ARG A 117 1.76 -9.38 2.77
CA ARG A 117 1.04 -8.48 1.84
C ARG A 117 1.08 -7.05 2.35
N LEU A 118 2.27 -6.46 2.22
CA LEU A 118 2.48 -5.03 2.27
C LEU A 118 1.53 -4.36 1.29
N ILE A 119 0.73 -3.44 1.81
CA ILE A 119 0.16 -2.36 1.02
C ILE A 119 1.36 -1.51 0.57
N VAL A 120 1.84 -1.77 -0.65
CA VAL A 120 2.89 -0.96 -1.30
C VAL A 120 2.16 0.05 -2.17
N ASP A 121 1.93 1.23 -1.64
CA ASP A 121 1.42 2.37 -2.41
C ASP A 121 2.63 3.23 -2.80
N VAL A 122 3.29 2.86 -3.89
CA VAL A 122 4.42 3.61 -4.46
C VAL A 122 4.07 3.90 -5.93
N GLU A 123 4.06 5.19 -6.29
CA GLU A 123 3.87 5.63 -7.68
C GLU A 123 4.97 5.03 -8.57
N LYS A 124 4.59 4.47 -9.73
CA LYS A 124 5.49 3.76 -10.65
C LYS A 124 6.41 4.72 -11.42
N GLY A 125 7.59 4.25 -11.87
CA GLY A 125 8.46 4.88 -12.87
C GLY A 125 7.77 5.49 -14.09
N VAL A 126 8.46 6.38 -14.80
CA VAL A 126 8.22 6.67 -16.23
C VAL A 126 9.38 6.03 -17.04
N LYS A 127 9.07 5.36 -18.15
CA LYS A 127 10.04 4.73 -19.06
C LYS A 127 10.31 5.59 -20.31
N ASP A 128 11.53 5.45 -20.84
CA ASP A 128 12.00 6.06 -22.08
C ASP A 128 11.83 7.59 -22.13
N ALA A 129 11.84 8.23 -20.95
CA ALA A 129 11.74 9.67 -20.81
C ALA A 129 13.13 10.31 -20.97
N ALA A 130 13.17 11.56 -21.42
CA ALA A 130 14.41 12.33 -21.41
C ALA A 130 14.98 12.41 -19.98
N PRO A 131 16.30 12.56 -19.78
CA PRO A 131 16.92 12.65 -18.46
C PRO A 131 16.23 13.67 -17.52
N GLU A 132 15.77 14.79 -18.06
CA GLU A 132 15.05 15.83 -17.33
C GLU A 132 13.68 15.37 -16.83
N GLU A 133 12.98 14.55 -17.62
CA GLU A 133 11.68 13.99 -17.25
C GLU A 133 11.82 12.89 -16.21
N LEU A 134 12.89 12.09 -16.27
CA LEU A 134 13.24 11.12 -15.24
C LEU A 134 13.55 11.83 -13.92
N ILE A 135 14.36 12.88 -13.94
CA ILE A 135 14.66 13.70 -12.76
C ILE A 135 13.38 14.26 -12.15
N ARG A 136 12.46 14.77 -12.99
CA ARG A 136 11.17 15.33 -12.54
C ARG A 136 10.24 14.27 -11.94
N ASP A 137 10.10 13.12 -12.59
CA ASP A 137 9.28 11.99 -12.09
C ASP A 137 9.79 11.51 -10.72
N TRP A 138 11.10 11.36 -10.61
CA TRP A 138 11.75 10.96 -9.37
C TRP A 138 11.62 11.99 -8.27
N TRP A 139 11.76 13.27 -8.62
CA TRP A 139 11.54 14.35 -7.68
C TRP A 139 10.12 14.34 -7.14
N ASN A 140 9.12 14.13 -8.01
CA ASN A 140 7.73 13.99 -7.61
C ASN A 140 7.53 12.84 -6.62
N LYS A 141 8.13 11.66 -6.86
CA LYS A 141 8.05 10.53 -5.93
C LYS A 141 8.75 10.76 -4.61
N MET A 142 9.89 11.45 -4.63
CA MET A 142 10.59 11.81 -3.41
C MET A 142 9.72 12.71 -2.53
N LEU A 143 9.04 13.68 -3.12
CA LEU A 143 8.12 14.55 -2.39
C LEU A 143 6.91 13.75 -1.85
N ALA A 144 6.42 12.75 -2.58
CA ALA A 144 5.29 11.92 -2.17
C ALA A 144 5.57 11.08 -0.90
N VAL A 145 6.83 10.71 -0.65
CA VAL A 145 7.21 9.97 0.57
C VAL A 145 7.46 10.89 1.78
N ILE A 146 7.51 12.21 1.60
CA ILE A 146 7.64 13.15 2.71
C ILE A 146 6.34 13.16 3.52
N ALA A 147 6.42 12.80 4.80
CA ALA A 147 5.27 12.76 5.68
C ALA A 147 4.53 14.12 5.71
N ARG A 148 3.21 14.06 5.50
CA ARG A 148 2.28 15.21 5.42
C ARG A 148 2.48 16.11 4.19
N MET A 149 3.17 15.64 3.15
CA MET A 149 3.17 16.31 1.84
C MET A 149 1.85 16.01 1.12
N HIS A 150 1.10 17.06 0.80
CA HIS A 150 -0.13 16.93 0.00
C HIS A 150 0.17 17.08 -1.49
N ASP A 151 -0.59 16.40 -2.34
CA ASP A 151 -0.40 16.42 -3.80
C ASP A 151 -0.46 17.82 -4.41
N ALA A 152 -1.30 18.70 -3.88
CA ALA A 152 -1.40 20.08 -4.34
C ALA A 152 -0.12 20.90 -4.04
N HIS A 153 0.54 20.64 -2.90
CA HIS A 153 1.83 21.26 -2.57
C HIS A 153 2.96 20.64 -3.37
N ARG A 154 2.94 19.31 -3.55
CA ARG A 154 3.88 18.57 -4.37
C ARG A 154 3.93 19.10 -5.81
N ARG A 155 2.77 19.25 -6.45
CA ARG A 155 2.67 19.82 -7.80
C ARG A 155 3.19 21.25 -7.87
N ALA A 156 2.91 22.08 -6.87
CA ALA A 156 3.43 23.44 -6.81
C ALA A 156 4.96 23.48 -6.66
N ILE A 157 5.55 22.59 -5.86
CA ILE A 157 7.01 22.46 -5.71
C ILE A 157 7.64 22.01 -7.03
N ILE A 158 7.05 21.01 -7.70
CA ILE A 158 7.54 20.51 -9.00
C ILE A 158 7.46 21.59 -10.07
N ALA A 159 6.40 22.40 -10.07
CA ALA A 159 6.24 23.50 -11.02
C ALA A 159 7.28 24.61 -10.79
N ALA A 160 7.57 24.96 -9.55
CA ALA A 160 8.56 25.99 -9.21
C ALA A 160 10.01 25.48 -9.33
N TYR A 161 10.25 24.21 -9.00
CA TYR A 161 11.56 23.59 -8.92
C TYR A 161 11.50 22.19 -9.54
N PRO A 162 11.50 22.10 -10.89
CA PRO A 162 11.38 20.81 -11.58
C PRO A 162 12.60 19.92 -11.41
N ASN A 163 13.76 20.52 -11.12
CA ASN A 163 15.02 19.80 -10.90
C ASN A 163 15.55 20.06 -9.47
N PRO A 164 15.58 19.03 -8.60
CA PRO A 164 16.03 19.18 -7.21
C PRO A 164 17.52 19.50 -7.09
N ILE A 165 18.35 19.14 -8.07
CA ILE A 165 19.79 19.46 -8.07
C ILE A 165 19.99 20.97 -8.26
N VAL A 166 19.25 21.56 -9.20
CA VAL A 166 19.27 23.01 -9.45
C VAL A 166 18.70 23.75 -8.23
N ALA A 167 17.61 23.24 -7.65
CA ALA A 167 17.02 23.81 -6.46
C ALA A 167 17.98 23.79 -5.25
N SER A 168 18.67 22.66 -5.05
CA SER A 168 19.67 22.47 -3.99
C SER A 168 20.78 23.52 -4.08
N LYS A 169 21.42 23.68 -5.26
CA LYS A 169 22.47 24.69 -5.46
C LYS A 169 21.99 26.10 -5.18
N ARG A 170 20.84 26.46 -5.75
CA ARG A 170 20.21 27.78 -5.54
C ARG A 170 19.95 28.06 -4.05
N PHE A 171 19.41 27.09 -3.32
CA PHE A 171 19.11 27.26 -1.90
C PHE A 171 20.37 27.28 -1.03
N ALA A 172 21.40 26.53 -1.40
CA ALA A 172 22.71 26.58 -0.74
C ALA A 172 23.36 27.96 -0.88
N GLU A 173 23.31 28.57 -2.07
CA GLU A 173 23.83 29.92 -2.35
C GLU A 173 23.00 31.01 -1.65
N MET A 174 21.67 30.87 -1.65
CA MET A 174 20.75 31.87 -1.09
C MET A 174 20.79 31.94 0.44
N GLY A 175 21.12 30.82 1.09
CA GLY A 175 21.17 30.69 2.54
C GLY A 175 19.80 30.42 3.18
N TYR A 176 19.84 29.77 4.36
CA TYR A 176 18.68 29.22 5.07
C TYR A 176 17.49 30.19 5.18
N ALA A 177 17.70 31.38 5.75
CA ALA A 177 16.61 32.29 6.09
C ALA A 177 15.80 32.75 4.86
N ARG A 178 16.50 33.02 3.75
CA ARG A 178 15.87 33.45 2.50
C ARG A 178 15.20 32.29 1.77
N ALA A 179 15.86 31.14 1.70
CA ALA A 179 15.33 29.95 1.04
C ALA A 179 14.06 29.42 1.74
N VAL A 180 14.06 29.32 3.07
CA VAL A 180 12.87 28.89 3.83
C VAL A 180 11.72 29.89 3.67
N LYS A 181 12.02 31.20 3.62
CA LYS A 181 10.99 32.22 3.37
C LYS A 181 10.37 32.04 1.99
N GLU A 182 11.17 31.84 0.95
CA GLU A 182 10.68 31.61 -0.42
C GLU A 182 9.81 30.34 -0.50
N LEU A 183 10.29 29.23 0.07
CA LEU A 183 9.55 27.97 0.12
C LEU A 183 8.24 28.09 0.92
N THR A 184 8.22 28.88 1.99
CA THR A 184 7.02 29.10 2.81
C THR A 184 5.92 29.81 2.03
N GLU A 185 6.29 30.74 1.15
CA GLU A 185 5.35 31.52 0.34
C GLU A 185 4.84 30.77 -0.89
N LEU A 186 5.39 29.60 -1.19
CA LEU A 186 4.96 28.77 -2.31
C LEU A 186 3.50 28.34 -2.14
N ARG A 187 2.66 28.67 -3.13
CA ARG A 187 1.21 28.44 -3.10
C ARG A 187 0.82 27.25 -3.97
N SER A 188 -0.05 26.40 -3.42
CA SER A 188 -0.77 25.40 -4.19
C SER A 188 -1.83 26.02 -5.09
N GLU A 189 -2.39 25.22 -6.00
CA GLU A 189 -3.54 25.57 -6.85
C GLU A 189 -4.75 26.05 -6.03
N SER A 190 -4.89 25.57 -4.79
CA SER A 190 -5.93 26.00 -3.85
C SER A 190 -5.65 27.35 -3.16
N GLY A 191 -4.51 27.99 -3.46
CA GLY A 191 -4.04 29.21 -2.80
C GLY A 191 -3.39 28.99 -1.43
N ARG A 192 -3.44 27.75 -0.88
CA ARG A 192 -2.79 27.40 0.40
C ARG A 192 -1.27 27.42 0.26
N ARG A 193 -0.61 28.00 1.27
CA ARG A 193 0.85 28.06 1.40
C ARG A 193 1.43 26.76 1.94
N LEU A 194 2.64 26.42 1.52
CA LEU A 194 3.38 25.24 1.99
C LEU A 194 3.60 25.27 3.52
N GLY A 195 3.85 26.46 4.07
CA GLY A 195 4.05 26.68 5.50
C GLY A 195 5.48 26.43 5.98
N PRO A 196 5.87 27.03 7.12
CA PRO A 196 7.28 27.11 7.55
C PRO A 196 7.89 25.75 7.92
N VAL A 197 7.11 24.84 8.50
CA VAL A 197 7.61 23.51 8.91
C VAL A 197 7.98 22.67 7.69
N MET A 198 7.14 22.69 6.66
CA MET A 198 7.39 21.92 5.44
C MET A 198 8.48 22.58 4.59
N ALA A 199 8.52 23.91 4.53
CA ALA A 199 9.60 24.67 3.91
C ALA A 199 10.97 24.37 4.54
N HIS A 200 11.06 24.38 5.87
CA HIS A 200 12.27 23.99 6.60
C HIS A 200 12.70 22.56 6.25
N ARG A 201 11.77 21.59 6.31
CA ARG A 201 12.09 20.19 5.99
C ARG A 201 12.58 20.03 4.55
N LEU A 202 11.93 20.68 3.60
CA LEU A 202 12.32 20.65 2.19
C LEU A 202 13.70 21.26 1.98
N PHE A 203 14.00 22.38 2.64
CA PHE A 203 15.33 22.98 2.63
C PHE A 203 16.37 21.98 3.14
N MET A 204 16.17 21.40 4.33
CA MET A 204 17.11 20.44 4.90
C MET A 204 17.33 19.23 3.97
N ILE A 205 16.27 18.66 3.37
CA ILE A 205 16.41 17.56 2.40
C ILE A 205 17.31 17.98 1.22
N LEU A 206 17.15 19.22 0.73
CA LEU A 206 17.87 19.71 -0.43
C LEU A 206 19.30 20.18 -0.12
N THR A 207 19.59 20.68 1.07
CA THR A 207 20.85 21.38 1.36
C THR A 207 21.70 20.76 2.47
N ASP A 208 21.17 19.84 3.28
CA ASP A 208 21.88 19.25 4.41
C ASP A 208 22.88 18.19 3.92
N GLY A 209 23.91 18.61 3.19
CA GLY A 209 24.87 17.80 2.44
C GLY A 209 26.12 18.61 2.05
N VAL A 210 27.05 17.99 1.32
CA VAL A 210 28.37 18.54 1.01
C VAL A 210 28.24 19.84 0.18
N LYS A 211 28.57 20.99 0.79
CA LYS A 211 28.75 22.26 0.07
C LYS A 211 29.89 22.08 -0.94
N ASP A 212 29.69 22.55 -2.16
CA ASP A 212 30.69 22.53 -3.25
C ASP A 212 31.05 21.14 -3.80
N ALA A 213 30.19 20.14 -3.58
CA ALA A 213 30.40 18.79 -4.09
C ALA A 213 30.22 18.70 -5.62
N ALA A 214 30.98 17.81 -6.24
CA ALA A 214 30.79 17.50 -7.66
C ALA A 214 29.36 16.99 -7.92
N PRO A 215 28.78 17.17 -9.12
CA PRO A 215 27.42 16.73 -9.44
C PRO A 215 27.12 15.27 -9.07
N GLU A 216 28.12 14.39 -9.21
CA GLU A 216 28.02 12.97 -8.88
C GLU A 216 27.92 12.73 -7.36
N GLU A 217 28.61 13.53 -6.56
CA GLU A 217 28.54 13.46 -5.10
C GLU A 217 27.21 14.01 -4.58
N LEU A 218 26.67 15.05 -5.23
CA LEU A 218 25.31 15.55 -4.96
C LEU A 218 24.26 14.49 -5.29
N ILE A 219 24.39 13.80 -6.43
CA ILE A 219 23.50 12.70 -6.81
C ILE A 219 23.56 11.57 -5.78
N ARG A 220 24.76 11.20 -5.33
CA ARG A 220 24.96 10.15 -4.32
C ARG A 220 24.40 10.54 -2.95
N ASP A 221 24.65 11.76 -2.49
CA ASP A 221 24.10 12.29 -1.23
C ASP A 221 22.57 12.36 -1.26
N TRP A 222 22.02 12.83 -2.37
CA TRP A 222 20.58 12.90 -2.58
C TRP A 222 19.94 11.50 -2.65
N TRP A 223 20.61 10.55 -3.31
CA TRP A 223 20.19 9.15 -3.33
C TRP A 223 20.19 8.55 -1.92
N ASN A 224 21.22 8.82 -1.12
CA ASN A 224 21.29 8.40 0.28
C ASN A 224 20.12 8.99 1.10
N LYS A 225 19.81 10.29 0.93
CA LYS A 225 18.66 10.91 1.61
C LYS A 225 17.32 10.32 1.19
N MET A 226 17.14 10.02 -0.10
CA MET A 226 15.94 9.34 -0.60
C MET A 226 15.76 7.97 0.05
N LEU A 227 16.84 7.19 0.13
CA LEU A 227 16.80 5.88 0.76
C LEU A 227 16.47 5.97 2.26
N ALA A 228 16.94 7.03 2.95
CA ALA A 228 16.67 7.25 4.37
C ALA A 228 15.19 7.51 4.68
N VAL A 229 14.42 8.06 3.74
CA VAL A 229 12.98 8.29 3.93
C VAL A 229 12.11 7.07 3.59
N ILE A 230 12.71 6.02 3.01
CA ILE A 230 11.98 4.77 2.75
C ILE A 230 11.69 4.07 4.08
N ALA A 231 10.40 3.93 4.39
CA ALA A 231 9.96 3.27 5.61
C ALA A 231 10.57 1.86 5.76
N ARG A 232 11.14 1.59 6.95
CA ARG A 232 11.83 0.34 7.33
C ARG A 232 13.16 0.08 6.59
N MET A 233 13.74 1.07 5.93
CA MET A 233 15.10 0.97 5.41
C MET A 233 16.12 1.26 6.52
N HIS A 234 16.90 0.25 6.90
CA HIS A 234 17.98 0.42 7.86
C HIS A 234 19.22 1.06 7.21
N ASP A 235 19.97 1.82 7.99
CA ASP A 235 21.21 2.48 7.56
C ASP A 235 22.22 1.54 6.91
N ALA A 236 22.37 0.32 7.45
CA ALA A 236 23.27 -0.68 6.90
C ALA A 236 22.84 -1.20 5.52
N HIS A 237 21.53 -1.26 5.24
CA HIS A 237 20.99 -1.59 3.92
C HIS A 237 21.15 -0.42 2.95
N ARG A 238 20.92 0.81 3.42
CA ARG A 238 21.14 2.02 2.66
C ARG A 238 22.58 2.14 2.18
N ARG A 239 23.56 1.95 3.08
CA ARG A 239 24.99 1.96 2.70
C ARG A 239 25.33 0.89 1.66
N ALA A 240 24.79 -0.32 1.79
CA ALA A 240 24.98 -1.38 0.80
C ALA A 240 24.41 -1.01 -0.58
N ILE A 241 23.22 -0.41 -0.63
CA ILE A 241 22.62 0.07 -1.88
C ILE A 241 23.47 1.19 -2.49
N ILE A 242 23.92 2.16 -1.69
CA ILE A 242 24.77 3.27 -2.17
C ILE A 242 26.11 2.76 -2.71
N ALA A 243 26.70 1.76 -2.06
CA ALA A 243 27.95 1.14 -2.50
C ALA A 243 27.77 0.40 -3.84
N ALA A 244 26.66 -0.32 -4.03
CA ALA A 244 26.39 -1.06 -5.25
C ALA A 244 25.87 -0.17 -6.40
N TYR A 245 25.10 0.87 -6.06
CA TYR A 245 24.40 1.74 -6.99
C TYR A 245 24.51 3.20 -6.51
N PRO A 246 25.69 3.82 -6.67
CA PRO A 246 25.92 5.18 -6.19
C PRO A 246 25.14 6.22 -6.97
N ASN A 247 24.86 5.94 -8.25
CA ASN A 247 24.05 6.78 -9.12
C ASN A 247 22.75 6.03 -9.47
N PRO A 248 21.60 6.54 -9.01
CA PRO A 248 20.36 5.82 -9.19
C PRO A 248 19.81 5.96 -10.62
N ILE A 249 20.23 6.97 -11.41
CA ILE A 249 19.91 7.06 -12.85
C ILE A 249 20.55 5.88 -13.60
N VAL A 250 21.81 5.58 -13.29
CA VAL A 250 22.52 4.43 -13.86
C VAL A 250 21.86 3.12 -13.41
N ALA A 251 21.47 3.03 -12.14
CA ALA A 251 20.77 1.87 -11.61
C ALA A 251 19.42 1.64 -12.30
N SER A 252 18.64 2.70 -12.52
CA SER A 252 17.36 2.69 -13.22
C SER A 252 17.50 2.11 -14.63
N LYS A 253 18.42 2.66 -15.43
CA LYS A 253 18.67 2.18 -16.80
C LYS A 253 19.06 0.70 -16.81
N ARG A 254 19.98 0.32 -15.94
CA ARG A 254 20.42 -1.08 -15.80
C ARG A 254 19.28 -2.01 -15.44
N PHE A 255 18.42 -1.62 -14.48
CA PHE A 255 17.30 -2.45 -14.06
C PHE A 255 16.18 -2.54 -15.09
N ALA A 256 15.97 -1.48 -15.87
CA ALA A 256 15.06 -1.48 -17.02
C ALA A 256 15.53 -2.49 -18.10
N GLU A 257 16.84 -2.52 -18.40
CA GLU A 257 17.42 -3.48 -19.36
C GLU A 257 17.42 -4.93 -18.83
N MET A 258 17.56 -5.12 -17.52
CA MET A 258 17.69 -6.43 -16.89
C MET A 258 16.35 -7.16 -16.70
N GLY A 259 15.25 -6.43 -16.57
CA GLY A 259 13.91 -6.96 -16.30
C GLY A 259 13.66 -7.30 -14.83
N TYR A 260 12.37 -7.33 -14.45
CA TYR A 260 11.91 -7.38 -13.06
C TYR A 260 12.54 -8.52 -12.23
N ALA A 261 12.41 -9.77 -12.71
CA ALA A 261 12.76 -10.94 -11.91
C ALA A 261 14.26 -10.99 -11.57
N ARG A 262 15.11 -10.61 -12.52
CA ARG A 262 16.57 -10.57 -12.36
C ARG A 262 16.99 -9.40 -11.47
N ALA A 263 16.41 -8.21 -11.69
CA ALA A 263 16.73 -7.03 -10.90
C ALA A 263 16.32 -7.18 -9.42
N VAL A 264 15.10 -7.70 -9.15
CA VAL A 264 14.66 -7.95 -7.78
C VAL A 264 15.52 -9.03 -7.11
N LYS A 265 15.94 -10.06 -7.84
CA LYS A 265 16.86 -11.08 -7.30
C LYS A 265 18.20 -10.46 -6.91
N GLU A 266 18.80 -9.66 -7.79
CA GLU A 266 20.08 -8.98 -7.53
C GLU A 266 19.97 -8.06 -6.30
N LEU A 267 18.90 -7.25 -6.24
CA LEU A 267 18.64 -6.38 -5.10
C LEU A 267 18.39 -7.15 -3.79
N THR A 268 17.74 -8.31 -3.86
CA THR A 268 17.49 -9.17 -2.68
C THR A 268 18.79 -9.77 -2.15
N GLU A 269 19.76 -10.01 -3.03
CA GLU A 269 21.05 -10.61 -2.69
C GLU A 269 22.05 -9.59 -2.14
N LEU A 270 21.79 -8.28 -2.26
CA LEU A 270 22.58 -7.24 -1.60
C LEU A 270 22.67 -7.49 -0.10
N ARG A 271 23.92 -7.54 0.40
CA ARG A 271 24.23 -7.72 1.81
C ARG A 271 24.69 -6.41 2.42
N SER A 272 24.14 -6.09 3.58
CA SER A 272 24.72 -5.09 4.48
C SER A 272 26.06 -5.55 5.04
N GLU A 273 26.80 -4.62 5.64
CA GLU A 273 28.03 -4.87 6.41
C GLU A 273 27.82 -5.95 7.50
N SER A 274 26.61 -6.05 8.05
CA SER A 274 26.22 -7.08 9.03
C SER A 274 25.93 -8.46 8.42
N GLY A 275 26.10 -8.63 7.11
CA GLY A 275 25.79 -9.85 6.37
C GLY A 275 24.29 -10.08 6.09
N ARG A 276 23.40 -9.25 6.66
CA ARG A 276 21.95 -9.29 6.43
C ARG A 276 21.60 -8.85 5.02
N ARG A 277 20.68 -9.58 4.40
CA ARG A 277 20.16 -9.29 3.06
C ARG A 277 19.07 -8.23 3.10
N LEU A 278 18.97 -7.43 2.04
CA LEU A 278 17.94 -6.41 1.86
C LEU A 278 16.52 -7.01 1.94
N GLY A 279 16.36 -8.25 1.45
CA GLY A 279 15.10 -8.98 1.44
C GLY A 279 14.19 -8.61 0.26
N PRO A 280 13.28 -9.51 -0.14
CA PRO A 280 12.51 -9.39 -1.38
C PRO A 280 11.58 -8.18 -1.41
N VAL A 281 11.04 -7.79 -0.24
CA VAL A 281 10.13 -6.65 -0.11
C VAL A 281 10.82 -5.33 -0.41
N MET A 282 12.00 -5.13 0.20
CA MET A 282 12.73 -3.88 0.04
C MET A 282 13.40 -3.83 -1.34
N ALA A 283 13.84 -4.96 -1.87
CA ALA A 283 14.28 -5.10 -3.25
C ALA A 283 13.17 -4.73 -4.25
N HIS A 284 11.96 -5.25 -4.07
CA HIS A 284 10.81 -4.88 -4.89
C HIS A 284 10.51 -3.38 -4.81
N ARG A 285 10.46 -2.81 -3.60
CA ARG A 285 10.20 -1.37 -3.42
C ARG A 285 11.25 -0.52 -4.12
N LEU A 286 12.53 -0.86 -3.96
CA LEU A 286 13.62 -0.14 -4.61
C LEU A 286 13.51 -0.25 -6.14
N PHE A 287 13.23 -1.43 -6.67
CA PHE A 287 12.99 -1.63 -8.09
C PHE A 287 11.83 -0.78 -8.62
N MET A 288 10.70 -0.74 -7.90
CA MET A 288 9.53 0.08 -8.29
C MET A 288 9.78 1.59 -8.19
N ILE A 289 10.65 2.04 -7.27
CA ILE A 289 11.09 3.44 -7.20
C ILE A 289 11.96 3.77 -8.42
N LEU A 290 12.86 2.86 -8.77
CA LEU A 290 13.85 3.03 -9.82
C LEU A 290 13.29 2.81 -11.23
N THR A 291 12.21 2.06 -11.39
CA THR A 291 11.68 1.61 -12.69
C THR A 291 10.16 1.68 -12.76
N ASP A 292 9.61 1.71 -13.96
CA ASP A 292 8.16 1.75 -14.22
C ASP A 292 7.50 0.38 -14.37
N VAL A 293 8.33 -0.67 -14.42
CA VAL A 293 7.91 -2.02 -14.77
C VAL A 293 6.98 -2.57 -13.71
N THR A 294 5.70 -2.70 -14.06
CA THR A 294 4.77 -3.49 -13.27
C THR A 294 5.26 -4.92 -13.21
N GLY A 295 5.20 -5.55 -12.02
CA GLY A 295 5.24 -7.02 -11.89
C GLY A 295 4.09 -7.76 -12.62
N ARG A 296 3.48 -7.17 -13.66
CA ARG A 296 2.56 -7.83 -14.59
C ARG A 296 3.27 -8.72 -15.61
N GLU A 297 4.60 -8.64 -15.74
CA GLU A 297 5.38 -9.70 -16.41
C GLU A 297 5.33 -11.05 -15.67
N ILE A 298 4.65 -11.13 -14.51
CA ILE A 298 4.50 -12.36 -13.72
C ILE A 298 3.24 -13.15 -14.10
N VAL A 299 2.48 -12.72 -15.12
CA VAL A 299 1.39 -13.53 -15.68
C VAL A 299 1.51 -13.57 -17.22
N ALA A 300 2.58 -14.20 -17.69
CA ALA A 300 2.63 -14.89 -18.96
C ALA A 300 3.28 -16.25 -18.73
#